data_AF-A0A952B420-F1
#
_entry.id   AF-A0A952B420-F1
#
_cell.length_a   1.000
_cell.length_b   1.000
_cell.length_c   1.000
_cell.angle_alpha   90.00
_cell.angle_beta   90.00
_cell.angle_gamma   90.00
#
_symmetry.space_group_name_H-M   'P 1'
#
loop_
_entity.id
_entity.type
_entity.pdbx_description
1 polymer ?
#
loop_
_entity_poly.entity_id
_entity_poly.type
_entity_poly.pdbx_seq_one_letter_code
_entity_poly.pdbx_strand_id
1 'polypeptide(L)'
;MSDFDSNSRFKGQNRQVDTVDESLAPDKDYIMEQILENLNTTPIGKVLKKIASLPDGRKEKVLNVRQQLTEGKYELNEYLDVALDKVLEDLTA
;
A
#
# COMPACT_ATOMS: atom_id res chain seq x y z
N MET A 1 -14.12 -37.81 -3.53
CA MET A 1 -12.85 -38.05 -2.82
C MET A 1 -11.74 -37.70 -3.80
N SER A 2 -11.12 -36.53 -3.71
CA SER A 2 -10.00 -36.17 -2.79
C SER A 2 -8.74 -36.97 -3.19
N ASP A 3 -7.59 -36.39 -3.53
CA ASP A 3 -6.92 -35.25 -2.89
C ASP A 3 -6.01 -34.48 -3.85
N PHE A 4 -5.98 -33.16 -3.66
CA PHE A 4 -5.14 -32.19 -4.35
C PHE A 4 -3.81 -32.09 -3.59
N ASP A 5 -2.74 -32.66 -4.16
CA ASP A 5 -1.44 -32.71 -3.48
C ASP A 5 -0.66 -31.40 -3.70
N SER A 6 -0.75 -30.51 -2.72
CA SER A 6 -0.01 -29.26 -2.64
C SER A 6 1.33 -29.50 -1.94
N ASN A 7 2.41 -29.74 -2.69
CA ASN A 7 3.77 -29.25 -2.41
C ASN A 7 4.82 -29.86 -3.36
N SER A 8 5.25 -29.11 -4.38
CA SER A 8 6.64 -29.17 -4.86
C SER A 8 7.20 -27.75 -5.00
N ARG A 9 7.23 -27.10 -3.83
CA ARG A 9 8.01 -25.90 -3.56
C ARG A 9 9.49 -26.16 -3.90
N PHE A 10 10.01 -25.36 -4.82
CA PHE A 10 11.42 -25.01 -4.99
C PHE A 10 12.40 -26.15 -5.30
N LYS A 11 12.51 -26.50 -6.59
CA LYS A 11 13.76 -27.05 -7.14
C LYS A 11 14.33 -26.07 -8.15
N GLY A 12 15.36 -25.35 -7.72
CA GLY A 12 15.98 -24.28 -8.49
C GLY A 12 16.64 -24.75 -9.77
N GLN A 13 16.64 -23.87 -10.76
CA GLN A 13 17.70 -23.76 -11.76
C GLN A 13 18.06 -22.29 -11.91
N ASN A 14 19.26 -21.98 -11.40
CA ASN A 14 19.98 -20.74 -11.64
C ASN A 14 20.51 -20.72 -13.08
N ARG A 15 20.63 -19.50 -13.62
CA ARG A 15 21.32 -19.05 -14.85
C ARG A 15 20.48 -18.91 -16.13
N GLN A 16 20.11 -17.66 -16.40
CA GLN A 16 20.36 -16.98 -17.67
C GLN A 16 20.44 -15.46 -17.33
N VAL A 17 21.67 -14.94 -17.18
CA VAL A 17 22.36 -14.06 -18.14
C VAL A 17 21.67 -12.71 -18.21
N ASP A 18 22.38 -11.68 -17.72
CA ASP A 18 22.03 -10.27 -17.87
C ASP A 18 21.78 -9.94 -19.34
N THR A 19 20.52 -9.91 -19.73
CA THR A 19 20.07 -9.06 -20.81
C THR A 19 19.18 -8.04 -20.15
N VAL A 20 19.72 -6.84 -19.94
CA VAL A 20 18.92 -5.63 -19.77
C VAL A 20 18.24 -5.39 -21.12
N ASP A 21 17.32 -6.28 -21.50
CA ASP A 21 16.29 -5.98 -22.47
C ASP A 21 15.24 -5.21 -21.69
N GLU A 22 15.61 -3.98 -21.37
CA GLU A 22 14.68 -2.95 -20.98
C GLU A 22 13.74 -2.82 -22.16
N SER A 23 12.64 -3.57 -22.05
CA SER A 23 11.53 -3.56 -22.98
C SER A 23 10.94 -2.16 -22.94
N LEU A 24 11.53 -1.26 -23.75
CA LEU A 24 11.06 0.07 -24.14
C LEU A 24 9.83 -0.08 -25.04
N ALA A 25 8.90 -0.96 -24.64
CA ALA A 25 7.62 -1.10 -25.30
C ALA A 25 6.86 0.20 -25.02
N PRO A 26 6.49 1.00 -26.06
CA PRO A 26 5.85 2.30 -25.89
C PRO A 26 4.61 2.26 -24.98
N ASP A 27 3.93 1.12 -24.95
CA ASP A 27 2.74 0.89 -24.14
C ASP A 27 3.07 0.85 -22.62
N LYS A 28 4.24 0.37 -22.22
CA LYS A 28 4.66 0.35 -20.81
C LYS A 28 4.99 1.76 -20.31
N ASP A 29 5.60 2.58 -21.15
CA ASP A 29 5.93 3.97 -20.84
C ASP A 29 4.64 4.79 -20.64
N TYR A 30 3.64 4.61 -21.52
CA TYR A 30 2.35 5.27 -21.39
C TYR A 30 1.59 4.88 -20.11
N ILE A 31 1.59 3.60 -19.74
CA ILE A 31 0.95 3.16 -18.49
C ILE A 31 1.67 3.73 -17.26
N MET A 32 3.00 3.80 -17.30
CA MET A 32 3.78 4.39 -16.21
C MET A 32 3.49 5.88 -16.07
N GLU A 33 3.41 6.63 -17.17
CA GLU A 33 3.03 8.04 -17.18
C GLU A 33 1.66 8.26 -16.54
N GLN A 34 0.65 7.47 -16.92
CA GLN A 34 -0.67 7.54 -16.30
C GLN A 34 -0.66 7.22 -14.81
N ILE A 35 0.14 6.24 -14.37
CA ILE A 35 0.28 5.92 -12.94
C ILE A 35 0.90 7.10 -12.20
N LEU A 36 1.98 7.69 -12.74
CA LEU A 36 2.65 8.84 -12.15
C LEU A 36 1.73 10.06 -12.11
N GLU A 37 0.97 10.31 -13.17
CA GLU A 37 -0.04 11.36 -13.21
C GLU A 37 -1.07 11.14 -12.10
N ASN A 38 -1.68 9.96 -12.06
CA ASN A 38 -2.72 9.63 -11.07
C ASN A 38 -2.20 9.68 -9.63
N LEU A 39 -0.96 9.29 -9.38
CA LEU A 39 -0.31 9.41 -8.07
C LEU A 39 -0.22 10.88 -7.60
N ASN A 40 -0.12 11.84 -8.52
CA ASN A 40 0.02 13.26 -8.19
C ASN A 40 -1.31 14.03 -8.23
N THR A 41 -2.25 13.64 -9.08
CA THR A 41 -3.49 14.40 -9.33
C THR A 41 -4.67 13.90 -8.51
N THR A 42 -4.81 12.59 -8.32
CA THR A 42 -5.98 12.00 -7.66
C THR A 42 -5.90 12.10 -6.13
N PRO A 43 -7.05 12.20 -5.42
CA PRO A 43 -7.07 12.18 -3.96
C PRO A 43 -6.43 10.90 -3.38
N ILE A 44 -6.71 9.74 -3.98
CA ILE A 44 -6.14 8.46 -3.56
C ILE A 44 -4.63 8.41 -3.80
N GLY A 45 -4.15 8.90 -4.94
CA GLY A 45 -2.73 9.00 -5.25
C GLY A 45 -1.95 9.84 -4.25
N LYS A 46 -2.49 11.01 -3.89
CA LYS A 46 -1.91 11.90 -2.86
C LYS A 46 -1.80 11.20 -1.50
N VAL A 47 -2.80 10.40 -1.12
CA VAL A 47 -2.77 9.61 0.11
C VAL A 47 -1.70 8.52 0.02
N LEU A 48 -1.62 7.77 -1.09
CA LEU A 48 -0.59 6.76 -1.30
C LEU A 48 0.83 7.34 -1.23
N LYS A 49 1.05 8.52 -1.82
CA LYS A 49 2.34 9.25 -1.76
C LYS A 49 2.69 9.64 -0.32
N LYS A 50 1.72 10.14 0.44
CA LYS A 50 1.91 10.45 1.87
C LYS A 50 2.27 9.18 2.65
N ILE A 51 1.56 8.07 2.44
CA ILE A 51 1.82 6.79 3.11
C ILE A 51 3.24 6.28 2.79
N ALA A 52 3.68 6.40 1.53
CA ALA A 52 5.02 6.01 1.12
C ALA A 52 6.13 6.87 1.76
N SER A 53 5.83 8.13 2.10
CA SER A 53 6.77 9.04 2.77
C SER A 53 6.83 8.88 4.29
N LEU A 54 5.99 8.02 4.87
CA LEU A 54 6.00 7.76 6.30
C LEU A 54 7.20 6.87 6.69
N PRO A 55 7.82 7.09 7.86
CA PRO A 55 8.78 6.14 8.43
C PRO A 55 8.16 4.74 8.55
N ASP A 56 8.96 3.68 8.46
CA ASP A 56 8.48 2.29 8.36
C ASP A 56 7.46 1.92 9.45
N GLY A 57 7.69 2.34 10.70
CA GLY A 57 6.76 2.10 11.81
C GLY A 57 5.42 2.83 11.72
N ARG A 58 5.31 3.91 10.91
CA ARG A 58 4.04 4.58 10.62
C ARG A 58 3.31 3.94 9.44
N LYS A 59 4.03 3.42 8.44
CA LYS A 59 3.43 2.69 7.30
C LYS A 59 2.70 1.44 7.77
N GLU A 60 3.33 0.66 8.67
CA GLU A 60 2.73 -0.54 9.26
C GLU A 60 1.42 -0.23 10.02
N LYS A 61 1.41 0.84 10.84
CA LYS A 61 0.20 1.29 11.54
C LYS A 61 -0.94 1.64 10.58
N VAL A 62 -0.65 2.35 9.48
CA VAL A 62 -1.68 2.69 8.49
C VAL A 62 -2.25 1.44 7.81
N LEU A 63 -1.39 0.49 7.44
CA LEU A 63 -1.84 -0.76 6.82
C LEU A 63 -2.69 -1.58 7.80
N ASN A 64 -2.28 -1.66 9.05
CA ASN A 64 -3.01 -2.35 10.10
C ASN A 64 -4.40 -1.72 10.34
N VAL A 65 -4.50 -0.38 10.45
CA VAL A 65 -5.79 0.31 10.58
C VAL A 65 -6.67 0.11 9.35
N ARG A 66 -6.11 0.18 8.13
CA ARG A 66 -6.86 -0.11 6.89
C ARG A 66 -7.44 -1.53 6.90
N GLN A 67 -6.66 -2.50 7.36
CA GLN A 67 -7.13 -3.87 7.49
C GLN A 67 -8.27 -3.96 8.51
N GLN A 68 -8.11 -3.36 9.70
CA GLN A 68 -9.17 -3.36 10.71
C GLN A 68 -10.46 -2.69 10.22
N LEU A 69 -10.36 -1.57 9.49
CA LEU A 69 -11.51 -0.89 8.88
C LEU A 69 -12.20 -1.79 7.84
N THR A 70 -11.42 -2.45 6.98
CA THR A 70 -11.95 -3.36 5.95
C THR A 70 -12.64 -4.58 6.58
N GLU A 71 -12.10 -5.07 7.70
CA GLU A 71 -12.65 -6.20 8.44
C GLU A 71 -13.78 -5.81 9.43
N GLY A 72 -14.11 -4.52 9.54
CA GLY A 72 -15.12 -4.03 10.48
C GLY A 72 -14.74 -4.17 11.96
N LYS A 73 -13.45 -4.34 12.26
CA LYS A 73 -12.89 -4.54 13.61
C LYS A 73 -12.27 -3.29 14.21
N TYR A 74 -12.32 -2.18 13.49
CA TYR A 74 -11.77 -0.92 13.98
C TYR A 74 -12.76 -0.30 14.97
N GLU A 75 -12.42 -0.36 16.26
CA GLU A 75 -13.20 0.26 17.33
C GLU A 75 -13.09 1.79 17.25
N LEU A 76 -14.14 2.44 16.73
CA LEU A 76 -14.15 3.88 16.49
C LEU A 76 -14.21 4.70 17.79
N ASN A 77 -14.81 4.14 18.84
CA ASN A 77 -15.23 4.89 20.03
C ASN A 77 -14.05 5.43 20.83
N GLU A 78 -13.02 4.62 21.11
CA GLU A 78 -11.86 5.08 21.89
C GLU A 78 -10.98 6.08 21.12
N TYR A 79 -10.89 5.95 19.79
CA TYR A 79 -10.09 6.86 18.97
C TYR A 79 -10.81 8.18 18.65
N LEU A 80 -12.15 8.20 18.70
CA LEU A 80 -12.95 9.39 18.45
C LEU A 80 -12.81 10.41 19.58
N ASP A 81 -12.81 9.96 20.83
CA ASP A 81 -12.64 10.85 21.99
C ASP A 81 -11.26 11.52 21.96
N VAL A 82 -10.20 10.76 21.68
CA VAL A 82 -8.84 11.29 21.54
C VAL A 82 -8.71 12.25 20.34
N ALA A 83 -9.43 11.98 19.24
CA ALA A 83 -9.46 12.87 18.09
C ALA A 83 -10.18 14.18 18.40
N LEU A 84 -11.29 14.12 19.14
CA LEU A 84 -12.06 15.28 19.59
C LEU A 84 -11.23 16.15 20.53
N ASP A 85 -10.53 15.55 21.51
CA ASP A 85 -9.67 16.28 22.44
C ASP A 85 -8.57 17.07 21.72
N LYS A 86 -7.93 16.46 20.71
CA LYS A 86 -6.90 17.14 19.92
C LYS A 86 -7.44 18.26 19.04
N VAL A 87 -8.62 18.06 18.44
CA VAL A 87 -9.28 19.12 17.67
C VAL A 87 -9.68 20.29 18.57
N LEU A 88 -10.15 20.01 19.79
CA LEU A 88 -10.47 21.04 20.77
C LEU A 88 -9.21 21.79 21.23
N GLU A 89 -8.10 21.09 21.47
CA GLU A 89 -6.80 21.70 21.79
C GLU A 89 -6.33 22.62 20.65
N ASP A 90 -6.36 22.16 19.41
CA ASP A 90 -5.94 22.96 18.24
C ASP A 90 -6.84 24.18 17.98
N LEU A 91 -8.13 24.13 18.34
CA LEU A 91 -9.08 25.24 18.16
C LEU A 91 -9.08 26.26 19.30
N THR A 92 -8.55 25.89 20.46
CA THR A 92 -8.53 26.74 21.67
C THR A 92 -7.14 27.28 22.02
N ALA A 93 -6.10 26.84 21.30
CA ALA A 93 -4.74 27.41 21.31
C ALA A 93 -4.61 28.64 20.40
#